data_AF-A0AAU2C2B0-F1
#
_entry.id   AF-A0AAU2C2B0-F1
#
_cell.length_a   1.000
_cell.length_b   1.000
_cell.length_c   1.000
_cell.angle_alpha   90.00
_cell.angle_beta   90.00
_cell.angle_gamma   90.00
#
_symmetry.space_group_name_H-M   'P 1'
#
loop_
_entity.id
_entity.type
_entity.pdbx_description
1 polymer ?
#
loop_
_entity_poly.entity_id
_entity_poly.type
_entity_poly.pdbx_seq_one_letter_code
_entity_poly.pdbx_strand_id
1 'polypeptide(L)'
;MTIASEAPARPKQKHSYSSDDIKRMLPHRWPMLMIDRAYDVVPGVSGRGVKSVSVNEPFFAGHYPDHSIMPGVMIVEAMAQLVAVVYVAEIIEAAAAAEAAGAPEGGGDPSASVGYLGSISSMKFSRLVVPGDQLTLDAKLGQRLGGLRQVSVRASVGSELAAAGSLIVTTGRKA
;
A
#
# COMPACT_ATOMS: atom_id res chain seq x y z
N MET A 1 -2.78 14.68 -41.29
CA MET A 1 -3.15 14.61 -39.87
C MET A 1 -3.61 13.18 -39.61
N THR A 2 -2.68 12.32 -39.18
CA THR A 2 -2.96 10.89 -38.97
C THR A 2 -2.88 10.65 -37.48
N ILE A 3 -4.03 10.62 -36.82
CA ILE A 3 -4.16 10.19 -35.43
C ILE A 3 -3.90 8.68 -35.40
N ALA A 4 -2.69 8.29 -34.99
CA ALA A 4 -2.39 6.91 -34.68
C ALA A 4 -3.30 6.49 -33.52
N SER A 5 -4.24 5.59 -33.79
CA SER A 5 -5.01 4.91 -32.76
C SER A 5 -4.04 4.08 -31.92
N GLU A 6 -3.77 4.52 -30.68
CA GLU A 6 -3.10 3.67 -29.69
C GLU A 6 -3.89 2.37 -29.56
N ALA A 7 -3.20 1.24 -29.71
CA ALA A 7 -3.78 -0.06 -29.42
C ALA A 7 -4.23 -0.08 -27.95
N PRO A 8 -5.39 -0.69 -27.62
CA PRO A 8 -5.84 -0.75 -26.24
C PRO A 8 -4.77 -1.44 -25.38
N ALA A 9 -4.34 -0.77 -24.31
CA ALA A 9 -3.39 -1.33 -23.35
C ALA A 9 -3.90 -2.70 -22.88
N ARG A 10 -3.02 -3.71 -22.93
CA ARG A 10 -3.33 -5.06 -22.44
C ARG A 10 -3.86 -4.95 -21.01
N PRO A 11 -4.96 -5.65 -20.64
CA PRO A 11 -5.46 -5.59 -19.28
C PRO A 11 -4.37 -6.06 -18.32
N LYS A 12 -3.92 -5.18 -17.43
CA LYS A 12 -2.92 -5.51 -16.43
C LYS A 12 -3.41 -6.67 -15.56
N GLN A 13 -2.55 -7.66 -15.36
CA GLN A 13 -2.87 -8.83 -14.54
C GLN A 13 -3.07 -8.41 -13.08
N LYS A 14 -4.02 -9.05 -12.39
CA LYS A 14 -4.22 -8.86 -10.96
C LYS A 14 -3.37 -9.86 -10.19
N HIS A 15 -2.73 -9.39 -9.13
CA HIS A 15 -1.90 -10.21 -8.24
C HIS A 15 -2.47 -10.28 -6.83
N SER A 16 -2.08 -11.33 -6.11
CA SER A 16 -2.32 -11.49 -4.68
C SER A 16 -0.99 -11.82 -4.00
N TYR A 17 -0.79 -11.28 -2.81
CA TYR A 17 0.43 -11.39 -2.02
C TYR A 17 0.07 -11.83 -0.61
N SER A 18 0.69 -12.91 -0.17
CA SER A 18 0.65 -13.39 1.21
C SER A 18 1.46 -12.50 2.14
N SER A 19 1.35 -12.71 3.46
CA SER A 19 2.18 -12.01 4.45
C SER A 19 3.68 -12.19 4.17
N ASP A 20 4.11 -13.38 3.73
CA ASP A 20 5.52 -13.65 3.47
C ASP A 20 6.01 -12.99 2.17
N ASP A 21 5.15 -12.87 1.16
CA ASP A 21 5.46 -12.06 -0.03
C ASP A 21 5.64 -10.59 0.38
N ILE A 22 4.74 -10.06 1.19
CA ILE A 22 4.79 -8.67 1.65
C ILE A 22 6.03 -8.39 2.51
N LYS A 23 6.46 -9.34 3.35
CA LYS A 23 7.73 -9.23 4.10
C LYS A 23 8.96 -9.13 3.19
N ARG A 24 8.92 -9.76 2.01
CA ARG A 24 9.98 -9.66 1.00
C ARG A 24 9.89 -8.35 0.22
N MET A 25 8.67 -7.87 -0.05
CA MET A 25 8.43 -6.63 -0.79
C MET A 25 8.75 -5.37 0.03
N LEU A 26 8.45 -5.38 1.34
CA LEU A 26 8.54 -4.21 2.19
C LEU A 26 9.68 -4.33 3.21
N PRO A 27 10.35 -3.22 3.56
CA PRO A 27 11.40 -3.22 4.59
C PRO A 27 10.85 -3.27 6.02
N HIS A 28 9.56 -2.99 6.23
CA HIS A 28 8.93 -2.97 7.55
C HIS A 28 9.01 -4.34 8.24
N ARG A 29 9.25 -4.34 9.55
CA ARG A 29 9.24 -5.53 10.41
C ARG A 29 8.40 -5.25 11.65
N TRP A 30 8.12 -6.27 12.44
CA TRP A 30 7.45 -6.08 13.74
C TRP A 30 8.19 -5.01 14.57
N PRO A 31 7.48 -4.08 15.23
CA PRO A 31 6.01 -3.98 15.35
C PRO A 31 5.31 -3.15 14.27
N MET A 32 6.00 -2.77 13.18
CA MET A 32 5.50 -1.82 12.19
C MET A 32 5.04 -2.43 10.86
N LEU A 33 5.31 -3.70 10.57
CA LEU A 33 4.69 -4.36 9.41
C LEU A 33 3.26 -4.74 9.76
N MET A 34 2.28 -4.12 9.09
CA MET A 34 0.88 -4.20 9.48
C MET A 34 -0.03 -4.88 8.46
N ILE A 35 0.33 -4.93 7.17
CA ILE A 35 -0.52 -5.59 6.17
C ILE A 35 -0.37 -7.11 6.26
N ASP A 36 -1.50 -7.81 6.45
CA ASP A 36 -1.53 -9.27 6.51
C ASP A 36 -1.58 -9.91 5.11
N ARG A 37 -2.27 -9.26 4.18
CA ARG A 37 -2.51 -9.73 2.82
C ARG A 37 -2.80 -8.58 1.88
N ALA A 38 -2.36 -8.68 0.63
CA ALA A 38 -2.78 -7.81 -0.46
C ALA A 38 -3.38 -8.65 -1.59
N TYR A 39 -4.41 -8.13 -2.25
CA TYR A 39 -5.13 -8.82 -3.32
C TYR A 39 -5.76 -7.82 -4.27
N ASP A 40 -6.23 -8.28 -5.43
CA ASP A 40 -6.69 -7.42 -6.51
C ASP A 40 -5.65 -6.32 -6.87
N VAL A 41 -4.35 -6.63 -6.71
CA VAL A 41 -3.28 -5.67 -6.97
C VAL A 41 -3.08 -5.57 -8.47
N VAL A 42 -3.35 -4.39 -9.01
CA VAL A 42 -3.02 -4.00 -10.37
C VAL A 42 -1.75 -3.14 -10.29
N PRO A 43 -0.59 -3.65 -10.73
CA PRO A 43 0.70 -3.00 -10.47
C PRO A 43 0.73 -1.56 -10.96
N GLY A 44 1.12 -0.66 -10.06
CA GLY A 44 1.17 0.77 -10.34
C GLY A 44 -0.18 1.44 -10.61
N VAL A 45 -1.30 0.81 -10.29
CA VAL A 45 -2.64 1.38 -10.53
C VAL A 45 -3.49 1.35 -9.25
N SER A 46 -3.68 0.17 -8.66
CA SER A 46 -4.53 0.01 -7.48
C SER A 46 -4.26 -1.29 -6.76
N GLY A 47 -4.77 -1.42 -5.54
CA GLY A 47 -4.78 -2.69 -4.83
C GLY A 47 -5.70 -2.66 -3.63
N ARG A 48 -6.01 -3.85 -3.11
CA ARG A 48 -6.75 -4.04 -1.87
C ARG A 48 -5.88 -4.76 -0.85
N GLY A 49 -6.13 -4.48 0.42
CA GLY A 49 -5.35 -5.04 1.52
C GLY A 49 -6.23 -5.47 2.68
N VAL A 50 -5.68 -6.32 3.53
CA VAL A 50 -6.27 -6.70 4.81
C VAL A 50 -5.31 -6.33 5.94
N LYS A 51 -5.86 -5.68 6.96
CA LYS A 51 -5.25 -5.48 8.28
C LYS A 51 -6.22 -6.03 9.34
N SER A 52 -5.86 -7.14 9.96
CA SER A 52 -6.58 -7.72 11.09
C SER A 52 -6.17 -6.97 12.35
N VAL A 53 -7.13 -6.58 13.17
CA VAL A 53 -6.88 -5.80 14.38
C VAL A 53 -6.96 -6.71 15.59
N SER A 54 -5.84 -6.92 16.26
CA SER A 54 -5.74 -7.83 17.41
C SER A 54 -5.39 -7.05 18.67
N VAL A 55 -6.01 -7.41 19.80
CA VAL A 55 -5.69 -6.82 21.11
C VAL A 55 -4.21 -7.02 21.49
N ASN A 56 -3.55 -8.02 20.89
CA ASN A 56 -2.14 -8.33 21.13
C ASN A 56 -1.17 -7.40 20.35
N GLU A 57 -1.65 -6.32 19.76
CA GLU A 57 -0.80 -5.32 19.11
C GLU A 57 -0.27 -4.30 20.14
N PRO A 58 1.01 -3.90 20.02
CA PRO A 58 1.70 -3.17 21.10
C PRO A 58 1.12 -1.80 21.41
N PHE A 59 0.48 -1.14 20.43
CA PHE A 59 -0.12 0.18 20.65
C PHE A 59 -1.36 0.13 21.55
N PHE A 60 -2.03 -1.02 21.71
CA PHE A 60 -3.17 -1.13 22.61
C PHE A 60 -2.80 -1.10 24.09
N ALA A 61 -1.53 -1.36 24.44
CA ALA A 61 -1.04 -1.17 25.81
C ALA A 61 -1.14 0.29 26.28
N GLY A 62 -1.16 1.25 25.34
CA GLY A 62 -1.24 2.68 25.64
C GLY A 62 -2.43 3.42 25.03
N HIS A 63 -3.21 2.80 24.13
CA HIS A 63 -4.26 3.50 23.38
C HIS A 63 -5.59 2.72 23.33
N TYR A 64 -6.39 2.73 24.39
CA TYR A 64 -6.09 3.19 25.75
C TYR A 64 -6.18 1.99 26.71
N PRO A 65 -5.51 2.03 27.88
CA PRO A 65 -5.45 0.87 28.78
C PRO A 65 -6.81 0.23 29.10
N ASP A 66 -7.84 1.04 29.31
CA ASP A 66 -9.21 0.56 29.63
C ASP A 66 -10.18 0.61 28.44
N HIS A 67 -9.71 1.03 27.26
CA HIS A 67 -10.53 1.16 26.06
C HIS A 67 -9.64 1.06 24.81
N SER A 68 -9.41 -0.17 24.34
CA SER A 68 -8.56 -0.45 23.18
C SER A 68 -9.16 0.11 21.89
N ILE A 69 -8.54 1.17 21.36
CA ILE A 69 -8.92 1.81 20.09
C ILE A 69 -7.68 1.87 19.21
N MET A 70 -7.73 1.37 17.98
CA MET A 70 -6.61 1.48 17.06
C MET A 70 -6.34 2.97 16.77
N PRO A 71 -5.12 3.48 16.99
CA PRO A 71 -4.82 4.88 16.70
C PRO A 71 -5.07 5.17 15.21
N GLY A 72 -5.75 6.29 14.90
CA GLY A 72 -6.08 6.63 13.51
C GLY A 72 -4.85 6.71 12.59
N VAL A 73 -3.71 7.15 13.13
CA VAL A 73 -2.43 7.17 12.42
C VAL A 73 -1.93 5.78 12.02
N MET A 74 -2.26 4.73 12.77
CA MET A 74 -1.92 3.35 12.40
C MET A 74 -2.77 2.85 11.24
N ILE A 75 -4.01 3.34 11.10
CA ILE A 75 -4.85 3.07 9.93
C ILE A 75 -4.23 3.72 8.68
N VAL A 76 -3.74 4.96 8.82
CA VAL A 76 -3.04 5.68 7.75
C VAL A 76 -1.76 4.95 7.34
N GLU A 77 -0.96 4.51 8.30
CA GLU A 77 0.27 3.76 8.03
C GLU A 77 -0.03 2.42 7.33
N ALA A 78 -1.06 1.68 7.75
CA ALA A 78 -1.48 0.47 7.04
C ALA A 78 -1.86 0.78 5.58
N MET A 79 -2.65 1.84 5.33
CA MET A 79 -2.95 2.27 3.97
C MET A 79 -1.68 2.63 3.18
N ALA A 80 -0.73 3.34 3.79
CA ALA A 80 0.55 3.68 3.16
C ALA A 80 1.39 2.44 2.79
N GLN A 81 1.38 1.39 3.63
CA GLN A 81 2.03 0.12 3.31
C GLN A 81 1.36 -0.60 2.14
N LEU A 82 0.02 -0.57 2.03
CA LEU A 82 -0.67 -1.07 0.85
C LEU A 82 -0.26 -0.29 -0.41
N VAL A 83 -0.14 1.04 -0.32
CA VAL A 83 0.38 1.86 -1.43
C VAL A 83 1.78 1.39 -1.84
N ALA A 84 2.66 1.13 -0.87
CA ALA A 84 4.00 0.62 -1.13
C ALA A 84 3.97 -0.75 -1.82
N VAL A 85 3.08 -1.67 -1.42
CA VAL A 85 2.89 -2.97 -2.11
C VAL A 85 2.51 -2.76 -3.58
N VAL A 86 1.55 -1.89 -3.88
CA VAL A 86 1.10 -1.61 -5.26
C VAL A 86 2.23 -0.98 -6.10
N TYR A 87 3.06 -0.14 -5.48
CA TYR A 87 4.22 0.48 -6.13
C TYR A 87 5.35 -0.53 -6.38
N VAL A 88 5.69 -1.37 -5.39
CA VAL A 88 6.71 -2.41 -5.53
C VAL A 88 6.30 -3.46 -6.56
N ALA A 89 5.01 -3.80 -6.63
CA ALA A 89 4.49 -4.66 -7.69
C ALA A 89 4.77 -4.09 -9.10
N GLU A 90 4.68 -2.77 -9.28
CA GLU A 90 5.00 -2.09 -10.56
C GLU A 90 6.48 -2.28 -10.91
N ILE A 91 7.36 -2.17 -9.92
CA ILE A 91 8.81 -2.37 -10.09
C ILE A 91 9.11 -3.81 -10.47
N ILE A 92 8.51 -4.78 -9.77
CA ILE A 92 8.71 -6.22 -10.02
C ILE A 92 8.23 -6.57 -11.44
N GLU A 93 7.05 -6.10 -11.85
CA GLU A 93 6.53 -6.34 -13.20
C GLU A 93 7.44 -5.72 -14.28
N ALA A 94 7.91 -4.50 -14.06
CA ALA A 94 8.84 -3.83 -14.98
C ALA A 94 10.19 -4.55 -15.07
N ALA A 95 10.73 -5.04 -13.95
CA ALA A 95 11.98 -5.80 -13.92
C ALA A 95 11.85 -7.13 -14.68
N ALA A 96 10.77 -7.88 -14.44
CA ALA A 96 10.50 -9.14 -15.14
C ALA A 96 10.34 -8.92 -16.66
N ALA A 97 9.69 -7.84 -17.08
CA ALA A 97 9.56 -7.48 -18.49
C ALA A 97 10.91 -7.12 -19.13
N ALA A 98 11.77 -6.40 -18.40
CA ALA A 98 13.12 -6.06 -18.86
C ALA A 98 14.02 -7.29 -19.00
N GLU A 99 13.96 -8.21 -18.03
CA GLU A 99 14.67 -9.50 -18.07
C GLU A 99 14.22 -10.33 -19.27
N ALA A 100 12.90 -10.45 -19.49
CA ALA A 100 12.36 -11.15 -20.65
C ALA A 100 12.77 -10.51 -21.99
N ALA A 101 13.08 -9.22 -22.00
CA ALA A 101 13.60 -8.49 -23.16
C ALA A 101 15.14 -8.56 -23.31
N GLY A 102 15.84 -9.31 -22.44
CA GLY A 102 17.30 -9.46 -22.50
C GLY A 102 18.08 -8.23 -22.04
N ALA A 103 17.46 -7.34 -21.26
CA ALA A 103 18.18 -6.23 -20.65
C ALA A 103 19.18 -6.77 -19.59
N PRO A 104 20.36 -6.15 -19.42
CA PRO A 104 21.28 -6.51 -18.36
C PRO A 104 20.61 -6.37 -16.98
N GLU A 105 21.03 -7.19 -16.01
CA GLU A 105 20.51 -7.15 -14.63
C GLU A 105 20.55 -5.73 -14.06
N GLY A 106 19.38 -5.09 -13.99
CA GLY A 106 19.19 -3.73 -13.46
C GLY A 106 18.23 -3.67 -12.27
N GLY A 107 17.70 -4.82 -11.84
CA GLY A 107 16.76 -4.91 -10.74
C GLY A 107 17.48 -5.00 -9.40
N GLY A 108 17.64 -3.87 -8.71
CA GLY A 108 18.05 -3.88 -7.30
C GLY A 108 16.99 -4.55 -6.41
N ASP A 109 17.40 -5.01 -5.22
CA ASP A 109 16.47 -5.56 -4.22
C ASP A 109 15.31 -4.56 -3.97
N PRO A 110 14.05 -4.92 -4.26
CA PRO A 110 12.91 -4.03 -4.02
C PRO A 110 12.82 -3.57 -2.56
N SER A 111 13.30 -4.38 -1.61
CA SER A 111 13.35 -4.08 -0.18
C SER A 111 14.44 -3.05 0.20
N ALA A 112 15.37 -2.76 -0.72
CA ALA A 112 16.39 -1.72 -0.56
C ALA A 112 15.84 -0.32 -0.86
N SER A 113 14.67 -0.22 -1.53
CA SER A 113 13.95 1.03 -1.72
C SER A 113 13.03 1.32 -0.53
N VAL A 114 13.07 2.55 -0.02
CA VAL A 114 12.19 2.99 1.08
C VAL A 114 11.18 3.98 0.53
N GLY A 115 9.91 3.72 0.84
CA GLY A 115 8.83 4.68 0.64
C GLY A 115 8.81 5.72 1.76
N TYR A 116 8.75 6.99 1.41
CA TYR A 116 8.55 8.09 2.33
C TYR A 116 7.16 8.69 2.13
N LEU A 117 6.47 8.93 3.24
CA LEU A 117 5.21 9.66 3.24
C LEU A 117 5.50 11.17 3.21
N GLY A 118 5.17 11.82 2.10
CA GLY A 118 5.39 13.25 1.89
C GLY A 118 4.25 14.11 2.45
N SER A 119 3.00 13.66 2.32
CA SER A 119 1.87 14.37 2.92
C SER A 119 0.65 13.48 3.14
N ILE A 120 -0.23 13.93 4.04
CA ILE A 120 -1.56 13.39 4.28
C ILE A 120 -2.54 14.55 4.09
N SER A 121 -3.55 14.38 3.24
CA SER A 121 -4.56 15.42 3.00
C SER A 121 -5.97 14.85 2.99
N SER A 122 -6.92 15.66 3.47
CA SER A 122 -8.36 15.34 3.51
C SER A 122 -8.66 14.00 4.19
N MET A 123 -7.85 13.59 5.17
CA MET A 123 -8.04 12.35 5.90
C MET A 123 -9.16 12.51 6.92
N LYS A 124 -10.21 11.70 6.80
CA LYS A 124 -11.35 11.65 7.73
C LYS A 124 -11.44 10.29 8.38
N PHE A 125 -11.63 10.27 9.70
CA PHE A 125 -11.89 9.08 10.49
C PHE A 125 -13.37 9.08 10.89
N SER A 126 -14.12 8.09 10.41
CA SER A 126 -15.59 8.06 10.53
C SER A 126 -16.11 6.95 11.45
N ARG A 127 -15.27 5.99 11.81
CA ARG A 127 -15.60 4.87 12.72
C ARG A 127 -14.39 4.57 13.60
N LEU A 128 -14.61 4.30 14.88
CA LEU A 128 -13.58 3.71 15.74
C LEU A 128 -13.24 2.30 15.23
N VAL A 129 -11.99 1.91 15.34
CA VAL A 129 -11.53 0.57 14.99
C VAL A 129 -11.00 -0.07 16.26
N VAL A 130 -11.47 -1.27 16.57
CA VAL A 130 -11.21 -1.94 17.85
C VAL A 130 -10.70 -3.37 17.61
N PRO A 131 -10.08 -4.03 18.62
CA PRO A 131 -9.72 -5.43 18.51
C PRO A 131 -10.88 -6.33 18.04
N GLY A 132 -10.60 -7.25 17.12
CA GLY A 132 -11.58 -8.11 16.47
C GLY A 132 -12.08 -7.59 15.12
N ASP A 133 -11.91 -6.29 14.82
CA ASP A 133 -12.19 -5.75 13.50
C ASP A 133 -11.20 -6.29 12.46
N GLN A 134 -11.67 -6.38 11.21
CA GLN A 134 -10.82 -6.56 10.04
C GLN A 134 -10.98 -5.36 9.12
N LEU A 135 -9.90 -4.60 8.93
CA LEU A 135 -9.85 -3.51 7.98
C LEU A 135 -9.63 -4.07 6.58
N THR A 136 -10.57 -3.78 5.69
CA THR A 136 -10.35 -3.85 4.24
C THR A 136 -9.85 -2.50 3.76
N LEU A 137 -8.68 -2.52 3.14
CA LEU A 137 -7.97 -1.34 2.66
C LEU A 137 -8.07 -1.27 1.15
N ASP A 138 -8.22 -0.07 0.61
CA ASP A 138 -8.21 0.20 -0.83
C ASP A 138 -7.21 1.32 -1.12
N ALA A 139 -6.38 1.14 -2.15
CA ALA A 139 -5.47 2.16 -2.67
C ALA A 139 -5.66 2.32 -4.17
N LYS A 140 -5.73 3.57 -4.63
CA LYS A 140 -5.75 3.93 -6.06
C LYS A 140 -4.71 5.00 -6.33
N LEU A 141 -3.69 4.63 -7.08
CA LEU A 141 -2.58 5.51 -7.41
C LEU A 141 -3.03 6.49 -8.50
N GLY A 142 -2.78 7.77 -8.25
CA GLY A 142 -3.02 8.85 -9.18
C GLY A 142 -1.80 9.19 -10.02
N GLN A 143 -1.83 10.40 -10.56
CA GLN A 143 -0.78 10.97 -11.39
C GLN A 143 0.54 11.08 -10.62
N ARG A 144 1.65 10.95 -11.35
CA ARG A 144 2.99 11.26 -10.84
C ARG A 144 3.25 12.76 -11.03
N LEU A 145 3.89 13.38 -10.03
CA LEU A 145 4.37 14.76 -10.08
C LEU A 145 5.86 14.74 -9.75
N GLY A 146 6.70 14.62 -10.78
CA GLY A 146 8.12 14.31 -10.60
C GLY A 146 8.30 12.98 -9.87
N GLY A 147 9.08 12.97 -8.78
CA GLY A 147 9.26 11.79 -7.93
C GLY A 147 8.12 11.51 -6.94
N LEU A 148 7.13 12.41 -6.85
CA LEU A 148 6.00 12.28 -5.93
C LEU A 148 4.82 11.59 -6.61
N ARG A 149 4.02 10.87 -5.83
CA ARG A 149 2.81 10.22 -6.31
C ARG A 149 1.65 10.45 -5.35
N GLN A 150 0.58 11.03 -5.86
CA GLN A 150 -0.67 11.18 -5.11
C GLN A 150 -1.46 9.87 -5.16
N VAL A 151 -2.05 9.48 -4.03
CA VAL A 151 -2.79 8.22 -3.89
C VAL A 151 -4.06 8.43 -3.08
N SER A 152 -5.20 8.00 -3.61
CA SER A 152 -6.45 7.94 -2.84
C SER A 152 -6.50 6.65 -2.05
N VAL A 153 -6.84 6.73 -0.77
CA VAL A 153 -6.85 5.58 0.14
C VAL A 153 -8.13 5.53 0.96
N ARG A 154 -8.59 4.31 1.26
CA ARG A 154 -9.78 4.04 2.09
C ARG A 154 -9.52 2.83 2.98
N ALA A 155 -10.15 2.82 4.14
CA ALA A 155 -10.19 1.70 5.08
C ALA A 155 -11.64 1.51 5.56
N SER A 156 -12.14 0.28 5.49
CA SER A 156 -13.52 -0.07 5.87
C SER A 156 -13.55 -1.30 6.77
N VAL A 157 -14.55 -1.39 7.65
CA VAL A 157 -14.85 -2.62 8.41
C VAL A 157 -16.22 -3.11 7.95
N GLY A 158 -16.24 -4.27 7.30
CA GLY A 158 -17.43 -4.71 6.56
C GLY A 158 -17.82 -3.67 5.50
N SER A 159 -19.05 -3.18 5.56
CA SER A 159 -19.56 -2.12 4.67
C SER A 159 -19.35 -0.69 5.18
N GLU A 160 -18.87 -0.52 6.41
CA GLU A 160 -18.74 0.79 7.04
C GLU A 160 -17.37 1.41 6.79
N LEU A 161 -17.36 2.68 6.35
CA LEU A 161 -16.12 3.42 6.14
C LEU A 161 -15.49 3.81 7.49
N ALA A 162 -14.28 3.34 7.75
CA ALA A 162 -13.53 3.69 8.94
C ALA A 162 -12.63 4.92 8.72
N ALA A 163 -11.88 4.96 7.63
CA ALA A 163 -11.06 6.12 7.26
C ALA A 163 -10.95 6.29 5.75
N ALA A 164 -10.76 7.52 5.27
CA ALA A 164 -10.44 7.80 3.86
C ALA A 164 -9.77 9.16 3.69
N GLY A 165 -8.92 9.27 2.67
CA GLY A 165 -8.25 10.51 2.32
C GLY A 165 -7.29 10.34 1.16
N SER A 166 -6.31 11.24 1.08
CA SER A 166 -5.24 11.21 0.08
C SER A 166 -3.87 11.22 0.77
N LEU A 167 -2.94 10.47 0.18
CA LEU A 167 -1.53 10.46 0.56
C LEU A 167 -0.69 11.01 -0.61
N ILE A 168 0.46 11.60 -0.31
CA ILE A 168 1.55 11.78 -1.27
C ILE A 168 2.72 10.94 -0.80
N VAL A 169 3.23 10.08 -1.67
CA VAL A 169 4.39 9.22 -1.39
C VAL A 169 5.52 9.48 -2.38
N THR A 170 6.75 9.19 -1.95
CA THR A 170 7.96 9.21 -2.79
C THR A 170 8.84 8.03 -2.41
N THR A 171 9.80 7.68 -3.26
CA THR A 171 10.77 6.61 -2.98
C THR A 171 12.19 7.15 -2.96
N GLY A 172 12.99 6.68 -2.01
CA GLY A 172 14.42 6.92 -1.94
C GLY A 172 15.20 5.63 -1.71
N ARG A 173 16.52 5.70 -1.84
CA ARG A 173 17.41 4.62 -1.38
C ARG A 173 17.65 4.76 0.12
N LYS A 174 17.80 3.63 0.82
CA LYS A 174 18.35 3.64 2.18
C LYS A 174 19.71 4.34 2.14
N ALA A 175 19.89 5.33 3.02
CA ALA A 175 21.18 5.97 3.23
C ALA A 175 22.19 4.97 3.80
#